data_AF-A0AAW4JVN7-F1
#
_entry.id   AF-A0AAW4JVN7-F1
#
_cell.length_a   1.000
_cell.length_b   1.000
_cell.length_c   1.000
_cell.angle_alpha   90.00
_cell.angle_beta   90.00
_cell.angle_gamma   90.00
#
_symmetry.space_group_name_H-M   'P 1'
#
loop_
_entity.id
_entity.type
_entity.pdbx_description
1 polymer ?
#
loop_
_entity_poly.entity_id
_entity_poly.type
_entity_poly.pdbx_seq_one_letter_code
_entity_poly.pdbx_strand_id
1 'polypeptide(L)'
;MNPSTARASRSSCRPGKYLLDALAAFATPVLAHGPEGGALPTLLAATGDVPAGSLAGPSRFGGVRGPAAATEPSAGANDPDTAGRLWQVSEELTKIRFPLTSSAA
;
A
#
# COMPACT_ATOMS: atom_id res chain seq x y z
N MET A 1 -13.64 34.25 -35.90
CA MET A 1 -13.59 34.87 -34.55
C MET A 1 -14.68 34.27 -33.70
N ASN A 2 -14.31 33.44 -32.70
CA ASN A 2 -15.18 33.09 -31.57
C ASN A 2 -14.28 32.57 -30.41
N PRO A 3 -14.15 33.29 -29.29
CA PRO A 3 -13.35 32.85 -28.14
C PRO A 3 -14.24 32.15 -27.11
N SER A 4 -14.22 30.82 -27.06
CA SER A 4 -14.85 30.06 -25.97
C SER A 4 -14.17 28.71 -25.78
N THR A 5 -13.11 28.70 -24.97
CA THR A 5 -12.75 27.61 -24.04
C THR A 5 -11.56 28.05 -23.19
N ALA A 6 -11.80 28.95 -22.23
CA ALA A 6 -10.86 29.23 -21.15
C ALA A 6 -11.53 28.87 -19.81
N ARG A 7 -11.69 27.57 -19.55
CA ARG A 7 -12.06 27.07 -18.21
C ARG A 7 -10.80 27.04 -17.35
N ALA A 8 -10.35 28.22 -16.93
CA ALA A 8 -9.40 28.34 -15.83
C ALA A 8 -10.20 28.14 -14.53
N SER A 9 -10.30 26.89 -14.06
CA SER A 9 -10.77 26.60 -12.71
C SER A 9 -9.67 27.03 -11.74
N ARG A 10 -9.71 28.29 -11.28
CA ARG A 10 -8.89 28.73 -10.16
C ARG A 10 -9.44 28.09 -8.91
N SER A 11 -8.70 27.12 -8.42
CA SER A 11 -8.87 26.42 -7.15
C SER A 11 -9.07 27.40 -6.00
N SER A 12 -10.11 27.12 -5.21
CA SER A 12 -10.52 27.88 -4.04
C SER A 12 -9.45 27.92 -2.95
N CYS A 13 -9.20 29.10 -2.39
CA CYS A 13 -8.59 29.24 -1.07
C CYS A 13 -9.60 28.77 -0.01
N ARG A 14 -9.35 27.63 0.63
CA ARG A 14 -10.07 27.18 1.84
C ARG A 14 -9.20 27.43 3.07
N PRO A 15 -9.46 28.46 3.89
CA PRO A 15 -8.62 28.82 5.05
C PRO A 15 -8.63 27.78 6.19
N GLY A 16 -9.52 26.79 6.16
CA GLY A 16 -9.66 25.77 7.22
C GLY A 16 -8.67 24.60 7.16
N LYS A 17 -7.87 24.44 6.10
CA LYS A 17 -6.97 23.28 5.95
C LYS A 17 -5.60 23.48 6.61
N TYR A 18 -5.12 24.71 6.74
CA TYR A 18 -3.78 24.99 7.28
C TYR A 18 -3.59 24.54 8.73
N LEU A 19 -4.63 24.62 9.57
CA LEU A 19 -4.56 24.14 10.95
C LEU A 19 -4.54 22.60 11.02
N LEU A 20 -5.32 21.94 10.18
CA LEU A 20 -5.31 20.48 10.05
C LEU A 20 -3.97 20.01 9.45
N ASP A 21 -3.43 20.73 8.47
CA ASP A 21 -2.14 20.46 7.85
C ASP A 21 -0.99 20.66 8.85
N ALA A 22 -1.06 21.68 9.71
CA ALA A 22 -0.08 21.92 10.77
C ALA A 22 -0.14 20.85 11.89
N LEU A 23 -1.36 20.42 12.27
CA LEU A 23 -1.55 19.30 13.20
C LEU A 23 -1.02 17.99 12.62
N ALA A 24 -1.29 17.72 11.34
CA ALA A 24 -0.77 16.57 10.63
C ALA A 24 0.76 16.61 10.53
N ALA A 25 1.34 17.77 10.20
CA ALA A 25 2.79 17.95 10.11
C ALA A 25 3.50 17.71 11.46
N PHE A 26 2.88 18.10 12.58
CA PHE A 26 3.43 17.83 13.91
C PHE A 26 3.24 16.37 14.36
N ALA A 27 2.13 15.74 13.96
CA ALA A 27 1.86 14.34 14.26
C ALA A 27 2.73 13.36 13.43
N THR A 28 3.14 13.76 12.22
CA THR A 28 3.88 12.92 11.28
C THR A 28 5.21 12.40 11.82
N PRO A 29 6.15 13.20 12.35
CA PRO A 29 7.43 12.67 12.86
C PRO A 29 7.27 11.83 14.14
N VAL A 30 6.16 11.99 14.86
CA VAL A 30 5.82 11.07 15.94
C VAL A 30 5.34 9.76 15.33
N LEU A 31 4.33 9.78 14.46
CA LEU A 31 3.67 8.58 13.95
C LEU A 31 4.47 7.80 12.89
N ALA A 32 5.27 8.49 12.07
CA ALA A 32 6.03 7.93 10.96
C ALA A 32 7.39 7.40 11.42
N HIS A 33 7.79 6.28 10.85
CA HIS A 33 9.15 5.76 10.99
C HIS A 33 10.11 6.63 10.15
N GLY A 34 11.34 6.83 10.64
CA GLY A 34 12.43 7.26 9.77
C GLY A 34 12.66 6.25 8.64
N PRO A 35 13.40 6.62 7.58
CA PRO A 35 13.63 5.75 6.43
C PRO A 35 14.19 4.37 6.81
N GLU A 36 15.04 4.31 7.84
CA GLU A 36 15.59 3.05 8.36
C GLU A 36 14.50 2.17 8.98
N GLY A 37 13.64 2.75 9.82
CA GLY A 37 12.54 2.03 10.46
C GLY A 37 11.47 1.56 9.47
N GLY A 38 11.21 2.35 8.43
CA GLY A 38 10.30 1.99 7.34
C GLY A 38 10.84 0.88 6.43
N ALA A 39 12.16 0.73 6.32
CA ALA A 39 12.79 -0.31 5.51
C ALA A 39 12.83 -1.70 6.19
N LEU A 40 12.73 -1.76 7.53
CA LEU A 40 12.87 -3.01 8.28
C LEU A 40 11.86 -4.12 7.87
N PRO A 41 10.56 -3.85 7.69
CA PRO A 41 9.62 -4.89 7.25
C PRO A 41 9.96 -5.46 5.87
N THR A 42 10.40 -4.62 4.94
CA THR A 42 10.83 -5.05 3.61
C THR A 42 12.09 -5.92 3.68
N LEU A 43 13.07 -5.52 4.49
CA LEU A 43 14.28 -6.32 4.72
C LEU A 43 13.94 -7.67 5.37
N LEU A 44 13.02 -7.68 6.34
CA LEU A 44 12.54 -8.92 6.96
C LEU A 44 11.86 -9.83 5.93
N ALA A 45 10.99 -9.31 5.07
CA ALA A 45 10.33 -10.11 4.02
C ALA A 45 11.32 -10.67 2.98
N ALA A 46 12.39 -9.92 2.68
CA ALA A 46 13.37 -10.31 1.66
C ALA A 46 14.44 -11.28 2.18
N THR A 47 14.79 -11.22 3.46
CA THR A 47 15.97 -11.91 4.02
C THR A 47 15.66 -12.82 5.20
N GLY A 48 14.53 -12.60 5.87
CA GLY A 48 14.13 -13.37 7.04
C GLY A 48 13.48 -14.69 6.65
N ASP A 49 13.44 -15.60 7.62
CA ASP A 49 12.62 -16.81 7.54
C ASP A 49 11.16 -16.43 7.84
N VAL A 50 10.36 -16.28 6.79
CA VAL A 50 8.99 -15.77 6.85
C VAL A 50 8.05 -16.76 6.16
N PRO A 51 6.94 -17.18 6.82
CA PRO A 51 5.99 -18.12 6.22
C PRO A 51 5.43 -17.62 4.89
N ALA A 52 5.29 -18.53 3.92
CA ALA A 52 4.66 -18.23 2.65
C ALA A 52 3.21 -17.72 2.85
N GLY A 53 2.82 -16.70 2.08
CA GLY A 53 1.49 -16.08 2.20
C GLY A 53 1.32 -15.12 3.39
N SER A 54 2.36 -14.92 4.21
CA SER A 54 2.31 -13.91 5.29
C SER A 54 2.72 -12.52 4.81
N LEU A 55 2.39 -11.50 5.61
CA LEU A 55 2.74 -10.11 5.38
C LEU A 55 3.72 -9.63 6.46
N ALA A 56 4.84 -9.03 6.08
CA ALA A 56 5.76 -8.41 7.04
C ALA A 56 5.31 -6.99 7.38
N GLY A 57 5.13 -6.69 8.67
CA GLY A 57 4.67 -5.41 9.15
C GLY A 57 5.12 -5.11 10.57
N PRO A 58 4.93 -3.89 11.05
CA PRO A 58 5.31 -3.54 12.41
C PRO A 58 4.34 -4.18 13.42
N SER A 59 4.89 -4.83 14.45
CA SER A 59 4.15 -5.76 15.32
C SER A 59 3.19 -5.10 16.33
N ARG A 60 3.33 -3.80 16.62
CA ARG A 60 2.58 -3.08 17.67
C ARG A 60 1.56 -2.10 17.11
N PHE A 61 0.58 -1.76 17.94
CA PHE A 61 -0.50 -0.80 17.63
C PHE A 61 -1.27 -1.13 16.34
N GLY A 62 -1.59 -2.42 16.12
CA GLY A 62 -2.40 -2.83 14.96
C GLY A 62 -1.71 -2.64 13.61
N GLY A 63 -0.39 -2.84 13.52
CA GLY A 63 0.33 -2.68 12.26
C GLY A 63 0.88 -1.26 12.02
N VAL A 64 0.91 -0.41 13.04
CA VAL A 64 1.37 0.98 12.90
C VAL A 64 2.81 1.19 13.38
N ARG A 65 3.26 0.47 14.42
CA ARG A 65 4.54 0.74 15.09
C ARG A 65 5.20 -0.52 15.68
N GLY A 66 6.44 -0.41 16.15
CA GLY A 66 7.17 -1.53 16.75
C GLY A 66 8.06 -2.28 15.75
N PRO A 67 8.75 -3.34 16.21
CA PRO A 67 9.69 -4.09 15.37
C PRO A 67 8.97 -4.77 14.20
N ALA A 68 9.69 -4.98 13.11
CA ALA A 68 9.21 -5.77 11.98
C ALA A 68 8.96 -7.22 12.41
N ALA A 69 7.80 -7.76 12.05
CA ALA A 69 7.42 -9.14 12.30
C ALA A 69 6.53 -9.66 11.15
N ALA A 70 6.45 -10.99 11.01
CA ALA A 70 5.46 -11.61 10.16
C ALA A 70 4.07 -11.48 10.79
N THR A 71 3.07 -11.18 9.96
CA THR A 71 1.67 -10.97 10.34
C THR A 71 0.75 -11.63 9.31
N GLU A 72 -0.46 -11.99 9.72
CA GLU A 72 -1.44 -12.51 8.78
C GLU A 72 -2.09 -11.38 7.99
N PRO A 73 -2.24 -11.52 6.66
CA PRO A 73 -3.07 -10.63 5.85
C PRO A 73 -4.53 -10.65 6.32
N SER A 74 -5.29 -9.64 5.90
CA SER A 74 -6.73 -9.62 6.17
C SER A 74 -7.45 -10.80 5.52
N ALA A 75 -8.61 -11.20 6.06
CA ALA A 75 -9.40 -12.31 5.51
C ALA A 75 -9.74 -12.12 4.03
N GLY A 76 -10.03 -10.89 3.59
CA GLY A 76 -10.30 -10.58 2.18
C GLY A 76 -9.05 -10.66 1.29
N ALA A 77 -7.86 -10.39 1.83
CA ALA A 77 -6.61 -10.59 1.11
C ALA A 77 -6.26 -12.09 0.96
N ASN A 78 -6.76 -12.93 1.85
CA ASN A 78 -6.59 -14.38 1.83
C ASN A 78 -7.71 -15.15 1.11
N ASP A 79 -8.64 -14.47 0.43
CA ASP A 79 -9.71 -15.13 -0.34
C ASP A 79 -9.16 -15.64 -1.70
N PRO A 80 -9.06 -16.96 -1.91
CA PRO A 80 -8.49 -17.53 -3.13
C PRO A 80 -9.34 -17.22 -4.38
N ASP A 81 -10.66 -17.12 -4.23
CA ASP A 81 -11.56 -16.86 -5.37
C ASP A 81 -11.36 -15.43 -5.88
N THR A 82 -11.30 -14.47 -4.97
CA THR A 82 -11.00 -13.07 -5.30
C THR A 82 -9.60 -12.93 -5.89
N ALA A 83 -8.60 -13.59 -5.30
CA ALA A 83 -7.22 -13.56 -5.81
C ALA A 83 -7.11 -14.10 -7.24
N GLY A 84 -7.75 -15.25 -7.52
CA GLY A 84 -7.75 -15.86 -8.86
C GLY A 84 -8.42 -14.98 -9.91
N ARG A 85 -9.58 -14.38 -9.60
CA ARG A 85 -10.27 -13.44 -10.49
C ARG A 85 -9.44 -12.19 -10.77
N LEU A 86 -8.82 -11.61 -9.73
CA LEU A 86 -7.96 -10.44 -9.87
C LEU A 86 -6.75 -10.75 -10.76
N TRP A 87 -6.14 -11.93 -10.59
CA TRP A 87 -5.01 -12.36 -11.41
C TRP A 87 -5.41 -12.49 -12.88
N GLN A 88 -6.53 -13.16 -13.17
CA GLN A 88 -7.04 -13.33 -14.53
C GLN A 88 -7.25 -11.97 -15.23
N VAL A 89 -7.92 -11.03 -14.58
CA VAL A 89 -8.14 -9.68 -15.14
C VAL A 89 -6.81 -8.96 -15.37
N SER A 90 -5.85 -9.10 -14.45
CA SER A 90 -4.52 -8.49 -14.59
C SER A 90 -3.76 -9.03 -15.81
N GLU A 91 -3.82 -10.34 -16.05
CA GLU A 91 -3.26 -10.97 -17.24
C GLU A 91 -3.97 -10.55 -18.54
N GLU A 92 -5.29 -10.40 -18.50
CA GLU A 92 -6.08 -9.92 -19.64
C GLU A 92 -5.77 -8.46 -20.01
N LEU A 93 -5.55 -7.61 -19.00
CA LEU A 93 -5.22 -6.19 -19.18
C LEU A 93 -3.79 -5.98 -19.66
N THR A 94 -2.83 -6.74 -19.12
CA THR A 94 -1.41 -6.61 -19.45
C THR A 94 -1.00 -7.42 -20.68
N LYS A 95 -1.83 -8.37 -21.13
CA LYS A 95 -1.51 -9.38 -22.16
C LYS A 95 -0.28 -10.24 -21.81
N ILE A 96 0.09 -10.29 -20.53
CA ILE A 96 1.13 -11.15 -19.99
C ILE A 96 0.45 -12.36 -19.34
N ARG A 97 1.11 -13.52 -19.37
CA ARG A 97 0.67 -14.74 -18.68
C ARG A 97 1.73 -15.17 -17.67
N PHE A 98 1.29 -15.74 -16.55
CA PHE A 98 2.19 -16.35 -15.59
C PHE A 98 2.93 -17.51 -16.25
N PRO A 99 4.28 -17.50 -16.26
CA PRO A 99 5.06 -18.44 -17.06
C PRO A 99 5.18 -19.83 -16.43
N LEU A 100 4.75 -20.01 -15.16
CA LEU A 100 4.77 -21.32 -14.53
C LEU A 100 3.45 -22.03 -14.81
N THR A 101 3.51 -23.08 -15.61
CA THR A 101 2.47 -24.10 -15.57
C THR A 101 2.54 -24.76 -14.19
N SER A 102 1.42 -24.75 -13.46
CA SER A 102 1.30 -25.47 -12.21
C SER A 102 1.71 -26.94 -12.43
N SER A 103 2.82 -27.35 -11.84
CA SER A 103 3.12 -28.77 -11.70
C SER A 103 2.29 -29.26 -10.53
N ALA A 104 1.10 -29.79 -10.81
CA ALA A 104 0.30 -30.48 -9.81
C ALA A 104 1.15 -31.62 -9.22
N ALA A 105 1.38 -31.57 -7.91
CA ALA A 105 1.92 -32.65 -7.09
C ALA A 105 0.83 -33.08 -6.11
#